data_AF-A0A8H4K0Y1-F1
#
_entry.id   AF-A0A8H4K0Y1-F1
#
_cell.length_a   1.000
_cell.length_b   1.000
_cell.length_c   1.000
_cell.angle_alpha   90.00
_cell.angle_beta   90.00
_cell.angle_gamma   90.00
#
_symmetry.space_group_name_H-M   'P 1'
#
loop_
_entity.id
_entity.type
_entity.pdbx_description
1 polymer ?
#
loop_
_entity_poly.entity_id
_entity_poly.type
_entity_poly.pdbx_seq_one_letter_code
_entity_poly.pdbx_strand_id
1 'polypeptide(L)' 'MKSYISLIALFAAGALAAPAPTANQCTLDMLFVECGTACPLTCKSPKERPCTKQCVQGCFCKKGLLLNEETGKCVKPKDC' A
#
# COMPACT_ATOMS: atom_id res chain seq x y z
N MET A 1 58.54 -8.55 12.59
CA MET A 1 58.91 -7.78 11.39
C MET A 1 57.91 -8.09 10.28
N LYS A 2 57.14 -7.06 9.85
CA LYS A 2 56.33 -6.99 8.61
C LYS A 2 55.18 -8.01 8.53
N SER A 3 53.90 -7.68 8.36
CA SER A 3 53.20 -6.48 7.89
C SER A 3 51.81 -6.50 8.55
N TYR A 4 51.36 -5.45 9.22
CA TYR A 4 50.42 -4.49 8.62
C TYR A 4 49.36 -5.11 7.69
N ILE A 5 48.10 -4.85 8.04
CA ILE A 5 47.09 -4.41 7.07
C ILE A 5 46.63 -5.53 6.14
N SER A 6 45.72 -6.34 6.67
CA SER A 6 44.42 -6.52 6.02
C SER A 6 43.42 -6.66 7.17
N LEU A 7 42.70 -5.60 7.58
CA LEU A 7 41.52 -5.13 6.84
C LEU A 7 40.80 -6.38 6.31
N ILE A 8 39.90 -6.99 7.05
CA ILE A 8 38.56 -6.44 7.24
C ILE A 8 38.04 -7.11 8.52
N ALA A 9 37.69 -6.30 9.52
CA ALA A 9 36.82 -6.73 10.60
C ALA A 9 35.58 -7.35 9.95
N LEU A 10 35.45 -8.68 10.03
CA LEU A 10 34.35 -9.41 9.45
C LEU A 10 33.07 -8.97 10.16
N PHE A 11 32.42 -8.03 9.49
CA PHE A 11 31.00 -7.79 9.41
C PHE A 11 30.27 -7.85 10.75
N ALA A 12 30.20 -6.64 11.32
CA ALA A 12 28.99 -6.00 11.80
C ALA A 12 27.96 -6.93 12.43
N ALA A 13 27.77 -6.73 13.75
CA ALA A 13 26.62 -7.12 14.53
C ALA A 13 25.40 -7.45 13.64
N GLY A 14 25.04 -8.73 13.62
CA GLY A 14 23.82 -9.22 13.00
C GLY A 14 22.61 -8.64 13.71
N ALA A 15 22.30 -7.37 13.46
CA ALA A 15 20.94 -6.92 13.47
C ALA A 15 20.32 -7.52 12.21
N LEU A 16 19.50 -8.56 12.39
CA LEU A 16 18.42 -8.85 11.45
C LEU A 16 17.47 -7.65 11.50
N ALA A 17 17.89 -6.52 10.92
CA ALA A 17 16.98 -5.49 10.51
C ALA A 17 16.19 -6.12 9.36
N ALA A 18 15.08 -6.77 9.70
CA ALA A 18 14.02 -6.97 8.74
C ALA A 18 13.82 -5.61 8.06
N PRO A 19 13.83 -5.51 6.72
CA PRO A 19 13.47 -4.26 6.09
C PRO A 19 12.09 -3.89 6.63
N ALA A 20 12.02 -2.81 7.41
CA ALA A 20 10.74 -2.21 7.76
C ALA A 20 10.00 -2.01 6.43
N PRO A 21 8.70 -2.34 6.33
CA PRO A 21 7.97 -2.18 5.09
C PRO A 21 8.15 -0.73 4.64
N THR A 22 8.94 -0.53 3.59
CA THR A 22 9.14 0.79 3.03
C THR A 22 7.78 1.19 2.51
N ALA A 23 7.19 2.18 3.18
CA ALA A 23 5.90 2.74 2.84
C ALA A 23 5.95 3.28 1.41
N ASN A 24 5.64 2.43 0.42
CA ASN A 24 5.45 2.77 -1.00
C ASN A 24 4.80 1.59 -1.74
N GLN A 25 3.58 1.64 -2.28
CA GLN A 25 2.51 2.64 -2.26
C GLN A 25 1.30 1.93 -2.89
N CYS A 26 0.40 1.38 -2.08
CA CYS A 26 -0.82 0.67 -2.51
C CYS A 26 -0.62 -0.61 -3.36
N THR A 27 -1.64 -1.47 -3.42
CA THR A 27 -1.62 -2.67 -4.28
C THR A 27 -1.90 -2.32 -5.74
N LEU A 28 -1.75 -3.29 -6.64
CA LEU A 28 -2.07 -3.12 -8.05
C LEU A 28 -3.49 -2.56 -8.22
N ASP A 29 -3.63 -1.57 -9.09
CA ASP A 29 -4.89 -0.88 -9.39
C ASP A 29 -5.49 -0.04 -8.25
N MET A 30 -4.65 0.29 -7.28
CA MET A 30 -4.89 1.35 -6.30
C MET A 30 -3.97 2.54 -6.50
N LEU A 31 -4.39 3.69 -6.00
CA LEU A 31 -3.65 4.95 -5.95
C LEU A 31 -3.63 5.43 -4.51
N PHE A 32 -2.44 5.82 -4.05
CA PHE A 32 -2.34 6.53 -2.78
C PHE A 32 -2.82 7.97 -2.99
N VAL A 33 -3.72 8.42 -2.13
CA VAL A 33 -4.18 9.81 -2.14
C VAL A 33 -4.18 10.32 -0.70
N GLU A 34 -3.76 11.58 -0.53
CA GLU A 34 -3.74 12.24 0.77
C GLU A 34 -5.14 12.63 1.25
N CYS A 35 -6.08 12.82 0.31
CA CYS A 35 -7.44 13.28 0.60
C CYS A 35 -8.43 12.58 -0.33
N GLY A 36 -8.84 11.36 0.03
CA GLY A 36 -9.82 10.53 -0.66
C GLY A 36 -11.18 10.49 0.06
N THR A 37 -12.21 9.96 -0.61
CA THR A 37 -13.56 9.82 0.00
C THR A 37 -13.54 8.84 1.18
N ALA A 38 -14.25 9.16 2.27
CA ALA A 38 -14.48 8.22 3.37
C ALA A 38 -15.45 7.08 3.00
N CYS A 39 -16.12 7.18 1.86
CA CYS A 39 -17.09 6.19 1.38
C CYS A 39 -16.71 5.69 -0.02
N PRO A 40 -15.64 4.87 -0.15
CA PRO A 40 -15.28 4.27 -1.43
C PRO A 40 -16.38 3.31 -1.91
N LEU A 41 -16.53 3.19 -3.24
CA LEU A 41 -17.44 2.22 -3.84
C LEU A 41 -16.83 0.82 -3.76
N THR A 42 -17.67 -0.16 -3.43
CA THR A 42 -17.29 -1.57 -3.29
C THR A 42 -18.21 -2.45 -4.12
N CYS A 43 -17.88 -3.73 -4.32
CA CYS A 43 -18.80 -4.66 -4.96
C CYS A 43 -20.13 -4.80 -4.19
N LYS A 44 -20.12 -4.71 -2.85
CA LYS A 44 -21.35 -4.73 -2.03
C LYS A 44 -22.11 -3.40 -2.05
N SER A 45 -21.42 -2.29 -2.33
CA SER A 45 -21.99 -0.95 -2.42
C SER A 45 -21.47 -0.21 -3.66
N PRO A 46 -21.95 -0.59 -4.87
CA PRO A 46 -21.41 -0.09 -6.13
C PRO A 46 -21.94 1.30 -6.52
N LYS A 47 -22.93 1.82 -5.78
CA LYS A 47 -23.57 3.11 -6.06
C LYS A 47 -23.16 4.15 -5.01
N GLU A 48 -23.04 5.39 -5.46
CA GLU A 48 -22.82 6.52 -4.57
C GLU A 48 -23.95 6.64 -3.54
N ARG A 49 -23.59 7.07 -2.35
CA ARG A 49 -24.48 7.24 -1.20
C ARG A 49 -24.14 8.54 -0.47
N PRO A 50 -25.08 9.14 0.28
CA PRO A 50 -24.77 10.27 1.13
C PRO A 50 -23.55 9.97 1.99
N CYS A 51 -22.51 10.79 1.86
CA CYS A 51 -21.24 10.68 2.57
C CYS A 51 -20.86 12.05 3.13
N THR A 52 -20.07 12.06 4.19
CA THR A 52 -19.52 13.31 4.73
C THR A 52 -18.49 13.88 3.75
N LYS A 53 -18.23 15.19 3.87
CA LYS A 53 -17.15 15.87 3.11
C LYS A 53 -15.76 15.67 3.73
N GLN A 54 -15.66 14.84 4.76
CA GLN A 54 -14.37 14.50 5.36
C GLN A 54 -13.55 13.72 4.33
N CYS A 55 -12.27 14.07 4.19
CA CYS A 55 -11.35 13.24 3.44
C CYS A 55 -10.46 12.41 4.35
N VAL A 56 -10.04 11.27 3.80
CA VAL A 56 -9.19 10.29 4.46
C VAL A 56 -8.01 9.96 3.57
N GLN A 57 -6.84 9.90 4.17
CA GLN A 57 -5.60 9.50 3.51
C GLN A 57 -5.54 7.99 3.40
N GLY A 58 -5.12 7.46 2.24
CA GLY A 58 -4.99 6.02 2.06
C GLY A 58 -4.93 5.57 0.59
N CYS A 59 -5.11 4.26 0.41
CA CYS A 59 -5.13 3.61 -0.89
C CYS A 59 -6.56 3.44 -1.41
N PHE A 60 -6.82 3.89 -2.63
CA PHE A 60 -8.14 3.84 -3.26
C PHE A 60 -8.06 3.21 -4.62
N CYS A 61 -9.10 2.48 -5.02
CA CYS A 61 -9.17 1.92 -6.35
C CYS A 61 -9.10 3.02 -7.42
N LYS A 62 -8.37 2.75 -8.51
CA LYS A 62 -8.36 3.61 -9.69
C LYS A 62 -9.79 3.84 -10.19
N LYS A 63 -10.02 4.99 -10.84
CA LYS A 63 -11.32 5.39 -11.37
C LYS A 63 -11.96 4.27 -12.21
N GLY A 64 -13.23 3.97 -11.93
CA GLY A 64 -14.00 2.95 -12.63
C GLY A 64 -13.84 1.52 -12.11
N LEU A 65 -13.05 1.32 -11.04
CA LEU A 65 -12.93 0.06 -10.33
C LEU A 65 -13.62 0.13 -8.98
N LEU A 66 -14.07 -1.03 -8.51
CA LEU A 66 -14.69 -1.24 -7.21
C LEU A 66 -13.79 -2.12 -6.35
N LEU A 67 -13.74 -1.84 -5.05
CA LEU A 67 -13.08 -2.75 -4.12
C LEU A 67 -13.94 -4.00 -3.95
N ASN A 68 -13.42 -5.15 -4.33
CA ASN A 68 -13.98 -6.44 -3.93
C ASN A 68 -13.53 -6.72 -2.50
N GLU A 69 -14.45 -6.60 -1.55
CA GLU A 69 -14.17 -6.74 -0.11
C GLU A 69 -13.76 -8.16 0.30
N GLU A 70 -14.07 -9.18 -0.51
CA GLU A 70 -13.71 -10.58 -0.24
C GLU A 70 -12.27 -10.88 -0.62
N THR A 71 -11.80 -10.30 -1.73
CA THR A 71 -10.45 -10.54 -2.27
C THR A 71 -9.46 -9.42 -1.96
N GLY A 72 -9.93 -8.25 -1.54
CA GLY A 72 -9.11 -7.05 -1.35
C GLY A 72 -8.61 -6.41 -2.65
N LYS A 73 -9.12 -6.83 -3.82
CA LYS A 73 -8.68 -6.36 -5.14
C LYS A 73 -9.63 -5.32 -5.73
N CYS A 74 -9.09 -4.41 -6.53
CA CYS A 74 -9.89 -3.50 -7.34
C CYS A 74 -10.27 -4.19 -8.66
N VAL A 75 -11.57 -4.32 -8.92
CA VAL A 75 -12.12 -5.01 -10.09
C VAL A 75 -13.10 -4.12 -10.85
N LYS A 76 -13.38 -4.43 -12.12
CA LYS A 76 -14.45 -3.69 -12.83
C LYS A 76 -15.80 -4.10 -12.24
N PRO A 77 -16.84 -3.25 -12.30
CA PRO A 77 -18.17 -3.59 -11.78
C PRO A 77 -18.78 -4.88 -12.31
N LYS A 78 -18.42 -5.28 -13.54
CA LYS A 78 -18.85 -6.53 -14.18
C LYS A 78 -18.10 -7.79 -13.69
N ASP A 79 -16.99 -7.58 -12.99
CA ASP A 79 -16.11 -8.62 -12.45
C ASP A 79 -16.23 -8.66 -10.89
N CYS A 80 -17.18 -7.90 -10.34
CA CYS A 80 -17.87 -8.25 -9.11
C CYS A 80 -18.87 -9.38 -9.44
#